data_AF-A0A9C9N023-F1
#
_entry.id   AF-A0A9C9N023-F1
#
_cell.length_a   1.000
_cell.length_b   1.000
_cell.length_c   1.000
_cell.angle_alpha   90.00
_cell.angle_beta   90.00
_cell.angle_gamma   90.00
#
_symmetry.space_group_name_H-M   'P 1'
#
loop_
_entity.id
_entity.type
_entity.pdbx_description
1 polymer ?
#
loop_
_entity_poly.entity_id
_entity_poly.type
_entity_poly.pdbx_seq_one_letter_code
_entity_poly.pdbx_strand_id
1 'polypeptide(L)'
;MKNQTWRYLIGIFLILLGGLFLVEQITEFSIPLWRGIMGVVMIGGGVLFLGAVFRSRENWWGLITGLPLVLMGAGLLLSIFNESWEGLVGIGFMLGLGLGFVITYLVQKPYWWALIPGVILSGIAVSNLLEMFLPGQYANLGSFIVLASIGLAFVLVFLSDRKKWWALFPAGALISISALIIFDQVAFLFIGLGITFALVPLLVGKEQNWGWIVAAVMLILGLGFLFFTTATESVSRFFFPVLLIVLGVAAIIQVMLPRKH
;
A
#
# COMPACT_ATOMS: atom_id res chain seq x y z
N MET A 1 27.37 33.50 30.31
CA MET A 1 26.66 32.46 31.09
C MET A 1 25.44 32.05 30.29
N LYS A 2 25.53 30.92 29.58
CA LYS A 2 24.57 30.49 28.56
C LYS A 2 23.32 29.90 29.25
N ASN A 3 22.15 30.37 28.84
CA ASN A 3 20.81 30.14 29.37
C ASN A 3 20.56 28.66 29.83
N GLN A 4 20.81 28.35 31.11
CA GLN A 4 20.60 27.01 31.69
C GLN A 4 19.14 26.76 32.13
N THR A 5 18.30 27.79 32.14
CA THR A 5 16.89 27.75 32.53
C THR A 5 16.09 26.66 31.81
N TRP A 6 16.38 26.45 30.53
CA TRP A 6 15.79 25.37 29.71
C TRP A 6 16.04 23.98 30.30
N ARG A 7 17.24 23.72 30.84
CA ARG A 7 17.58 22.41 31.42
C ARG A 7 16.79 22.13 32.69
N TYR A 8 16.56 23.15 33.51
CA TYR A 8 15.71 23.02 34.70
C TYR A 8 14.24 22.78 34.35
N LEU A 9 13.71 23.48 33.33
CA LEU A 9 12.35 23.26 32.86
C LEU A 9 12.14 21.83 32.33
N ILE A 10 13.07 21.31 31.52
CA ILE A 10 13.03 19.91 31.09
C ILE A 10 13.14 18.98 32.30
N GLY A 11 14.08 19.24 33.22
CA GLY A 11 14.30 18.37 34.38
C GLY A 11 13.04 18.24 35.25
N ILE A 12 12.40 19.38 35.56
CA ILE A 12 11.14 19.40 36.31
C ILE A 12 10.04 18.69 35.53
N PHE A 13 9.91 18.97 34.23
CA PHE A 13 8.93 18.30 33.37
C PHE A 13 9.12 16.78 33.38
N LEU A 14 10.33 16.27 33.18
CA LEU A 14 10.65 14.84 33.18
C LEU A 14 10.37 14.19 34.55
N ILE A 15 10.64 14.88 35.66
CA ILE A 15 10.34 14.39 37.01
C ILE A 15 8.82 14.29 37.20
N LEU A 16 8.06 15.32 36.83
CA LEU A 16 6.59 15.30 36.93
C LEU A 16 5.99 14.23 36.02
N LEU A 17 6.53 14.09 34.81
CA LEU A 17 6.15 13.05 33.86
C LEU A 17 6.38 11.67 34.46
N GLY A 18 7.60 11.39 34.93
CA GLY A 18 7.96 10.11 35.54
C GLY A 18 7.18 9.81 36.81
N GLY A 19 6.89 10.83 37.64
CA GLY A 19 6.03 10.70 38.80
C GLY A 19 4.60 10.31 38.43
N LEU A 20 4.04 10.89 37.36
CA LEU A 20 2.72 10.53 36.84
C LEU A 20 2.69 9.07 36.37
N PHE A 21 3.71 8.62 35.63
CA PHE A 21 3.85 7.21 35.23
C PHE A 21 3.91 6.26 36.42
N LEU A 22 4.70 6.60 37.45
CA LEU A 22 4.81 5.77 38.65
C LEU A 22 3.50 5.69 39.42
N VAL A 23 2.79 6.82 39.56
CA VAL A 23 1.48 6.84 40.21
C VAL A 23 0.50 5.97 39.43
N GLU A 24 0.41 6.12 38.11
CA GLU A 24 -0.47 5.32 37.25
C GLU A 24 -0.20 3.81 37.40
N GLN A 25 1.07 3.40 37.45
CA GLN A 25 1.47 2.00 37.63
C GLN A 25 1.15 1.44 39.02
N ILE A 26 1.32 2.24 40.07
CA ILE A 26 1.20 1.78 41.47
C ILE A 26 -0.27 1.76 41.93
N THR A 27 -1.09 2.67 41.42
CA THR A 27 -2.43 2.92 41.96
C THR A 27 -3.55 2.16 41.25
N GLU A 28 -3.24 1.35 40.23
CA GLU A 28 -4.23 0.69 39.36
C GLU A 28 -5.36 1.66 38.93
N PHE A 29 -4.99 2.93 38.69
CA PHE A 29 -5.95 3.98 38.38
C PHE A 29 -6.72 3.58 37.11
N SER A 30 -8.06 3.58 37.17
CA SER A 30 -8.88 3.09 36.05
C SER A 30 -8.85 4.00 34.81
N ILE A 31 -8.24 5.18 34.90
CA ILE A 31 -8.19 6.17 33.81
C ILE A 31 -6.72 6.39 33.41
N PRO A 32 -6.30 5.98 32.20
CA PRO A 32 -4.94 6.18 31.72
C PRO A 32 -4.69 7.65 31.34
N LEU A 33 -4.34 8.47 32.34
CA LEU A 33 -4.14 9.92 32.21
C LEU A 33 -3.05 10.26 31.18
N TRP A 34 -1.99 9.45 31.11
CA TRP A 34 -0.92 9.62 30.12
C TRP A 34 -1.45 9.58 28.68
N ARG A 35 -2.32 8.60 28.36
CA ARG A 35 -2.94 8.46 27.04
C ARG A 35 -3.77 9.71 26.69
N GLY A 36 -4.52 10.23 27.66
CA GLY A 36 -5.30 11.46 27.52
C GLY A 36 -4.44 12.69 27.20
N ILE A 37 -3.42 12.95 28.02
CA ILE A 37 -2.53 14.11 27.85
C ILE A 37 -1.82 14.03 26.49
N MET A 38 -1.25 12.88 26.15
CA MET A 38 -0.54 12.72 24.88
C MET A 38 -1.48 12.81 23.68
N GLY A 39 -2.69 12.25 23.76
CA GLY A 39 -3.67 12.35 22.68
C GLY A 39 -4.00 13.81 22.34
N VAL A 40 -4.23 14.64 23.36
CA VAL A 40 -4.47 16.08 23.19
C VAL A 40 -3.24 16.80 22.63
N VAL A 41 -2.05 16.52 23.17
CA VAL A 41 -0.78 17.12 22.69
C VAL A 41 -0.53 16.79 21.22
N MET A 42 -0.77 15.54 20.82
CA MET A 42 -0.56 15.07 19.45
C MET A 42 -1.57 15.70 18.48
N ILE A 43 -2.85 15.79 18.86
CA ILE A 43 -3.86 16.49 18.06
C ILE A 43 -3.49 17.97 17.94
N GLY A 44 -3.14 18.63 19.04
CA GLY A 44 -2.73 20.03 19.04
C GLY A 44 -1.52 20.29 18.13
N GLY A 45 -0.46 19.49 18.27
CA GLY A 45 0.72 19.55 17.42
C GLY A 45 0.38 19.29 15.94
N GLY A 46 -0.45 18.28 15.67
CA GLY A 46 -0.90 17.96 14.32
C GLY A 46 -1.69 19.10 13.67
N VAL A 47 -2.62 19.73 14.41
CA VAL A 47 -3.38 20.91 13.94
C VAL A 47 -2.45 22.09 13.65
N LEU A 48 -1.39 22.30 14.43
CA LEU A 48 -0.40 23.36 14.15
C LEU A 48 0.32 23.13 12.81
N PHE A 49 0.74 21.89 12.52
CA PHE A 49 1.35 21.53 11.22
C PHE A 49 0.36 21.68 10.06
N LEU A 50 -0.90 21.27 10.23
CA LEU A 50 -1.95 21.47 9.23
C LEU A 50 -2.24 22.96 9.01
N GLY A 51 -2.19 23.77 10.07
CA GLY A 51 -2.27 25.23 10.02
C GLY A 51 -1.25 25.87 9.08
N ALA A 52 -0.04 25.29 8.99
CA ALA A 52 1.01 25.79 8.09
C ALA A 52 0.64 25.62 6.60
N VAL A 53 -0.11 24.57 6.25
CA VAL A 53 -0.59 24.29 4.89
C VAL A 53 -1.63 25.32 4.44
N PHE A 54 -2.51 25.75 5.35
CA PHE A 54 -3.51 26.80 5.07
C PHE A 54 -2.88 28.17 4.82
N ARG A 55 -1.70 28.43 5.41
CA ARG A 55 -0.95 29.69 5.18
C ARG A 55 -0.28 29.72 3.82
N SER A 56 0.28 28.60 3.37
CA SER A 56 0.86 28.46 2.04
C SER A 56 0.85 27.01 1.60
N ARG A 57 0.41 26.76 0.36
CA ARG A 57 0.42 25.43 -0.27
C ARG A 57 1.85 24.89 -0.48
N GLU A 58 2.86 25.75 -0.38
CA GLU A 58 4.27 25.34 -0.39
C GLU A 58 4.64 24.52 0.86
N ASN A 59 3.90 24.67 1.97
CA ASN A 59 4.10 23.91 3.20
C ASN A 59 3.42 22.53 3.18
N TRP A 60 3.39 21.86 2.03
CA TRP A 60 2.74 20.56 1.84
C TRP A 60 3.24 19.48 2.82
N TRP A 61 4.50 19.58 3.28
CA TRP A 61 5.09 18.72 4.30
C TRP A 61 4.32 18.71 5.63
N GLY A 62 3.54 19.77 5.90
CA GLY A 62 2.62 19.86 7.03
C GLY A 62 1.50 18.81 6.98
N LEU A 63 1.13 18.31 5.79
CA LEU A 63 0.14 17.23 5.64
C LEU A 63 0.69 15.88 6.13
N ILE A 64 1.93 15.57 5.75
CA ILE A 64 2.61 14.29 6.07
C ILE A 64 2.94 14.21 7.56
N THR A 65 3.13 15.35 8.23
CA THR A 65 3.41 15.41 9.66
C THR A 65 2.14 15.61 10.48
N GLY A 66 1.24 16.47 10.04
CA GLY A 66 0.04 16.85 10.77
C GLY A 66 -1.02 15.76 10.84
N LEU A 67 -1.36 15.12 9.71
CA LEU A 67 -2.43 14.10 9.69
C LEU A 67 -2.12 12.85 10.53
N PRO A 68 -0.92 12.25 10.49
CA PRO A 68 -0.60 11.15 11.39
C PRO A 68 -0.70 11.54 12.86
N LEU A 69 -0.26 12.74 13.24
CA LEU A 69 -0.35 13.20 14.62
C LEU A 69 -1.79 13.36 15.09
N VAL A 70 -2.66 13.94 14.24
CA VAL A 70 -4.09 14.08 14.57
C VAL A 70 -4.76 12.71 14.69
N LEU A 71 -4.57 11.81 13.71
CA LEU A 71 -5.26 10.52 13.72
C LEU A 71 -4.69 9.56 14.78
N MET A 72 -3.38 9.56 15.00
CA MET A 72 -2.75 8.80 16.08
C MET A 72 -3.20 9.33 17.45
N GLY A 73 -3.27 10.66 17.64
CA GLY A 73 -3.78 11.26 18.86
C GLY A 73 -5.25 10.95 19.10
N ALA A 74 -6.08 10.94 18.06
CA ALA A 74 -7.48 10.51 18.15
C ALA A 74 -7.59 9.02 18.54
N GLY A 75 -6.78 8.14 17.94
CA GLY A 75 -6.70 6.73 18.32
C GLY A 75 -6.31 6.53 19.78
N LEU A 76 -5.38 7.36 20.28
CA LEU A 76 -4.93 7.31 21.68
C LEU A 76 -6.00 7.80 22.66
N LEU A 77 -6.82 8.79 22.27
CA LEU A 77 -7.97 9.21 23.08
C LEU A 77 -9.09 8.16 23.07
N LEU A 78 -9.32 7.49 21.94
CA LEU A 78 -10.32 6.43 21.84
C LEU A 78 -9.94 5.21 22.67
N SER A 79 -8.65 4.88 22.78
CA SER A 79 -8.18 3.74 23.59
C SER A 79 -8.29 3.94 25.11
N ILE A 80 -8.67 5.14 25.57
CA ILE A 80 -9.03 5.40 26.97
C ILE A 80 -10.36 4.73 27.32
N PHE A 81 -11.30 4.68 26.37
CA PHE A 81 -12.63 4.10 26.58
C PHE A 81 -12.64 2.58 26.48
N ASN A 82 -11.70 2.02 25.73
CA ASN A 82 -11.58 0.59 25.54
C ASN A 82 -10.12 0.22 25.23
N GLU A 83 -9.49 -0.53 26.12
CA GLU A 83 -8.09 -0.93 25.97
C GLU A 83 -7.85 -1.78 24.72
N SER A 84 -8.85 -2.58 24.30
CA SER A 84 -8.76 -3.34 23.03
C SER A 84 -8.62 -2.44 21.79
N TRP A 85 -8.87 -1.14 21.93
CA TRP A 85 -8.71 -0.15 20.86
C TRP A 85 -7.32 0.49 20.79
N GLU A 86 -6.36 0.03 21.58
CA GLU A 86 -4.97 0.50 21.49
C GLU A 86 -4.38 0.37 20.07
N GLY A 87 -4.81 -0.63 19.30
CA GLY A 87 -4.44 -0.78 17.89
C GLY A 87 -4.80 0.42 17.00
N LEU A 88 -5.82 1.21 17.38
CA LEU A 88 -6.23 2.41 16.63
C LEU A 88 -5.14 3.49 16.59
N VAL A 89 -4.20 3.49 17.53
CA VAL A 89 -3.06 4.42 17.54
C VAL A 89 -2.17 4.17 16.31
N GLY A 90 -1.78 2.91 16.08
CA GLY A 90 -0.97 2.51 14.93
C GLY A 90 -1.72 2.63 13.62
N ILE A 91 -3.00 2.22 13.59
CA ILE A 91 -3.88 2.38 12.42
C ILE A 91 -4.03 3.85 12.05
N GLY A 92 -4.30 4.71 13.04
CA GLY A 92 -4.45 6.16 12.85
C GLY A 92 -3.16 6.80 12.32
N PHE A 93 -1.99 6.41 12.84
CA PHE A 93 -0.71 6.87 12.33
C PHE A 93 -0.51 6.49 10.86
N MET A 94 -0.69 5.22 10.49
CA MET A 94 -0.54 4.75 9.12
C MET A 94 -1.54 5.40 8.16
N LEU A 95 -2.81 5.49 8.56
CA LEU A 95 -3.84 6.16 7.77
C LEU A 95 -3.52 7.65 7.60
N GLY A 96 -3.05 8.31 8.66
CA GLY A 96 -2.69 9.72 8.60
C GLY A 96 -1.50 9.98 7.68
N LEU A 97 -0.50 9.10 7.66
CA LEU A 97 0.59 9.18 6.68
C LEU A 97 0.06 8.93 5.27
N GLY A 98 -0.77 7.89 5.11
CA GLY A 98 -1.38 7.52 3.84
C GLY A 98 -2.14 8.69 3.21
N LEU A 99 -3.07 9.26 3.97
CA LEU A 99 -3.84 10.45 3.59
C LEU A 99 -2.94 11.67 3.40
N GLY A 100 -1.93 11.87 4.26
CA GLY A 100 -0.95 12.95 4.13
C GLY A 100 -0.25 12.97 2.78
N PHE A 101 0.22 11.82 2.32
CA PHE A 101 0.84 11.69 1.01
C PHE A 101 -0.17 11.80 -0.15
N VAL A 102 -1.36 11.19 -0.05
CA VAL A 102 -2.40 11.30 -1.10
C VAL A 102 -2.83 12.77 -1.25
N ILE A 103 -3.12 13.46 -0.16
CA ILE A 103 -3.52 14.87 -0.17
C ILE A 103 -2.35 15.74 -0.65
N THR A 104 -1.10 15.40 -0.31
CA THR A 104 0.09 16.08 -0.86
C THR A 104 0.08 16.04 -2.38
N TYR A 105 -0.19 14.89 -3.01
CA TYR A 105 -0.34 14.81 -4.47
C TYR A 105 -1.52 15.64 -4.99
N LEU A 106 -2.65 15.67 -4.27
CA LEU A 106 -3.81 16.47 -4.67
C LEU A 106 -3.52 17.98 -4.65
N VAL A 107 -2.74 18.45 -3.66
CA VAL A 107 -2.33 19.85 -3.53
C VAL A 107 -1.18 20.19 -4.48
N GLN A 108 -0.21 19.28 -4.62
CA GLN A 108 1.01 19.43 -5.40
C GLN A 108 1.12 18.30 -6.43
N LYS A 109 0.38 18.44 -7.54
CA LYS A 109 0.36 17.46 -8.65
C LYS A 109 1.74 17.06 -9.19
N PRO A 110 2.78 17.93 -9.20
CA PRO A 110 4.13 17.51 -9.59
C PRO A 110 4.72 16.38 -8.73
N TYR A 111 4.28 16.22 -7.48
CA TYR A 111 4.72 15.16 -6.57
C TYR A 111 3.91 13.87 -6.73
N TRP A 112 3.84 13.36 -7.96
CA TRP A 112 3.19 12.08 -8.29
C TRP A 112 3.71 10.91 -7.46
N TRP A 113 4.98 10.96 -7.03
CA TRP A 113 5.60 9.93 -6.21
C TRP A 113 4.85 9.70 -4.89
N ALA A 114 4.16 10.72 -4.36
CA ALA A 114 3.42 10.64 -3.11
C ALA A 114 2.21 9.68 -3.19
N LEU A 115 1.69 9.40 -4.38
CA LEU A 115 0.65 8.38 -4.55
C LEU A 115 1.10 7.00 -4.08
N ILE A 116 2.38 6.66 -4.27
CA ILE A 116 2.93 5.34 -3.91
C ILE A 116 2.86 5.11 -2.40
N PRO A 117 3.58 5.85 -1.54
CA PRO A 117 3.49 5.64 -0.09
C PRO A 117 2.09 5.94 0.44
N GLY A 118 1.37 6.90 -0.16
CA GLY A 118 0.05 7.29 0.31
C GLY A 118 -0.99 6.19 0.23
N VAL A 119 -1.10 5.54 -0.93
CA VAL A 119 -2.08 4.47 -1.15
C VAL A 119 -1.67 3.20 -0.40
N ILE A 120 -0.37 2.88 -0.37
CA ILE A 120 0.15 1.69 0.34
C ILE A 120 -0.12 1.80 1.85
N LEU A 121 0.25 2.92 2.47
CA LEU A 121 0.04 3.11 3.92
C LEU A 121 -1.44 3.14 4.28
N SER A 122 -2.29 3.71 3.40
CA SER A 122 -3.75 3.65 3.57
C SER A 122 -4.26 2.21 3.48
N GLY A 123 -3.76 1.42 2.53
CA GLY A 123 -4.11 0.00 2.39
C GLY A 123 -3.70 -0.83 3.61
N ILE A 124 -2.50 -0.60 4.15
CA ILE A 124 -2.04 -1.25 5.39
C ILE A 124 -2.93 -0.85 6.56
N ALA A 125 -3.28 0.43 6.70
CA ALA A 125 -4.18 0.88 7.76
C ALA A 125 -5.56 0.22 7.66
N VAL A 126 -6.12 0.10 6.44
CA VAL A 126 -7.40 -0.60 6.20
C VAL A 126 -7.29 -2.09 6.52
N SER A 127 -6.20 -2.75 6.12
CA SER A 127 -5.94 -4.15 6.44
C SER A 127 -5.91 -4.40 7.96
N ASN A 128 -5.16 -3.57 8.69
CA ASN A 128 -5.07 -3.66 10.15
C ASN A 128 -6.41 -3.33 10.84
N LEU A 129 -7.18 -2.38 10.30
CA LEU A 129 -8.50 -2.05 10.81
C LEU A 129 -9.46 -3.23 10.66
N LEU A 130 -9.44 -3.92 9.52
CA LEU A 130 -10.27 -5.10 9.31
C LEU A 130 -9.89 -6.23 10.24
N GLU A 131 -8.59 -6.52 10.43
CA GLU A 131 -8.15 -7.56 11.37
C GLU A 131 -8.58 -7.27 12.80
N MET A 132 -8.54 -5.99 13.21
CA MET A 132 -8.96 -5.57 14.54
C MET A 132 -10.47 -5.81 14.80
N PHE A 133 -11.33 -5.57 13.81
CA PHE A 133 -12.79 -5.66 13.98
C PHE A 133 -13.40 -6.99 13.52
N LEU A 134 -12.70 -7.73 12.65
CA LEU A 134 -13.13 -9.01 12.07
C LEU A 134 -12.01 -10.06 12.18
N PRO A 135 -11.48 -10.32 13.38
CA PRO A 135 -10.30 -11.16 13.56
C PRO A 135 -10.53 -12.59 13.05
N GLY A 136 -9.59 -13.09 12.27
CA GLY A 136 -9.59 -14.48 11.79
C GLY A 136 -10.69 -14.86 10.80
N GLN A 137 -11.57 -13.93 10.38
CA GLN A 137 -12.63 -14.25 9.41
C GLN A 137 -12.09 -14.45 7.99
N TYR A 138 -10.98 -13.78 7.64
CA TYR A 138 -10.45 -13.77 6.29
C TYR A 138 -8.92 -13.87 6.25
N ALA A 139 -8.38 -15.08 6.42
CA ALA A 139 -6.94 -15.36 6.54
C ALA A 139 -6.06 -14.76 5.43
N ASN A 140 -6.63 -14.47 4.25
CA ASN A 140 -5.88 -13.93 3.10
C ASN A 140 -6.30 -12.50 2.70
N LEU A 141 -7.36 -11.94 3.29
CA LEU A 141 -7.91 -10.65 2.85
C LEU A 141 -6.98 -9.49 3.21
N GLY A 142 -6.30 -9.55 4.35
CA GLY A 142 -5.32 -8.54 4.73
C GLY A 142 -4.16 -8.46 3.73
N SER A 143 -3.57 -9.60 3.37
CA SER A 143 -2.51 -9.70 2.36
C SER A 143 -2.98 -9.20 0.98
N PHE A 144 -4.20 -9.59 0.59
CA PHE A 144 -4.83 -9.11 -0.65
C PHE A 144 -4.97 -7.58 -0.66
N ILE A 145 -5.50 -6.98 0.40
CA ILE A 145 -5.70 -5.53 0.50
C ILE A 145 -4.38 -4.79 0.39
N VAL A 146 -3.34 -5.26 1.09
CA VAL A 146 -2.02 -4.64 1.03
C VAL A 146 -1.46 -4.72 -0.40
N LEU A 147 -1.41 -5.90 -1.01
CA LEU A 147 -0.88 -6.06 -2.37
C LEU A 147 -1.71 -5.31 -3.42
N ALA A 148 -3.03 -5.34 -3.31
CA ALA A 148 -3.94 -4.61 -4.18
C ALA A 148 -3.74 -3.09 -4.03
N SER A 149 -3.49 -2.60 -2.82
CA SER A 149 -3.20 -1.17 -2.59
C SER A 149 -1.89 -0.75 -3.24
N ILE A 150 -0.84 -1.59 -3.21
CA ILE A 150 0.43 -1.30 -3.90
C ILE A 150 0.19 -1.27 -5.41
N GLY A 151 -0.52 -2.26 -5.96
CA GLY A 151 -0.91 -2.27 -7.37
C GLY A 151 -1.71 -1.04 -7.79
N LEU A 152 -2.71 -0.66 -6.98
CA LEU A 152 -3.53 0.52 -7.16
C LEU A 152 -2.70 1.81 -7.13
N ALA A 153 -1.68 1.88 -6.27
CA ALA A 153 -0.79 3.03 -6.20
C ALA A 153 -0.11 3.30 -7.56
N PHE A 154 0.38 2.24 -8.21
CA PHE A 154 0.98 2.35 -9.54
C PHE A 154 -0.05 2.61 -10.65
N VAL A 155 -1.26 2.05 -10.55
CA VAL A 155 -2.36 2.44 -11.45
C VAL A 155 -2.60 3.95 -11.35
N LEU A 156 -2.69 4.50 -10.14
CA LEU A 156 -2.90 5.93 -9.92
C LEU A 156 -1.72 6.78 -10.44
N VAL A 157 -0.48 6.30 -10.34
CA VAL A 157 0.69 6.96 -10.95
C VAL A 157 0.55 7.02 -12.47
N PHE A 158 0.13 5.94 -13.12
CA PHE A 158 -0.12 5.93 -14.57
C PHE A 158 -1.29 6.84 -14.98
N LEU A 159 -2.36 6.86 -14.19
CA LEU A 159 -3.51 7.75 -14.42
C LEU A 159 -3.16 9.23 -14.20
N SER A 160 -2.22 9.52 -13.30
CA SER A 160 -1.70 10.86 -13.04
C SER A 160 -0.98 11.45 -14.25
N ASP A 161 -0.20 10.63 -14.95
CA ASP A 161 0.52 11.03 -16.16
C ASP A 161 0.79 9.80 -17.03
N ARG A 162 0.12 9.76 -18.20
CA ARG A 162 0.23 8.65 -19.15
C ARG A 162 1.64 8.45 -19.71
N LYS A 163 2.52 9.46 -19.60
CA LYS A 163 3.95 9.32 -19.95
C LYS A 163 4.67 8.36 -19.01
N LYS A 164 4.13 8.10 -17.82
CA LYS A 164 4.65 7.15 -16.83
C LYS A 164 4.10 5.74 -17.06
N TRP A 165 4.05 5.30 -18.31
CA TRP A 165 3.52 4.00 -18.71
C TRP A 165 4.26 2.82 -18.06
N TRP A 166 5.51 3.02 -17.64
CA TRP A 166 6.28 2.05 -16.84
C TRP A 166 5.51 1.57 -15.59
N ALA A 167 4.63 2.39 -15.03
CA ALA A 167 3.86 2.05 -13.83
C ALA A 167 2.81 0.95 -14.09
N LEU A 168 2.47 0.65 -15.35
CA LEU A 168 1.59 -0.47 -15.68
C LEU A 168 2.19 -1.82 -15.27
N PHE A 169 3.51 -2.02 -15.36
CA PHE A 169 4.10 -3.34 -15.03
C PHE A 169 4.04 -3.65 -13.53
N PRO A 170 4.49 -2.77 -12.62
CA PRO A 170 4.34 -3.01 -11.19
C PRO A 170 2.87 -3.11 -10.78
N ALA A 171 2.00 -2.25 -11.34
CA ALA A 171 0.56 -2.31 -11.09
C ALA A 171 -0.01 -3.69 -11.43
N GLY A 172 0.22 -4.13 -12.66
CA GLY A 172 -0.23 -5.40 -13.18
C GLY A 172 0.30 -6.58 -12.38
N ALA A 173 1.61 -6.64 -12.14
CA ALA A 173 2.22 -7.72 -11.39
C ALA A 173 1.64 -7.86 -9.98
N LEU A 174 1.51 -6.76 -9.24
CA LEU A 174 1.02 -6.80 -7.87
C LEU A 174 -0.48 -7.11 -7.75
N ILE A 175 -1.29 -6.60 -8.68
CA ILE A 175 -2.71 -6.99 -8.77
C ILE A 175 -2.83 -8.48 -9.11
N SER A 176 -1.97 -8.98 -10.00
CA SER A 176 -1.98 -10.39 -10.41
C SER A 176 -1.55 -11.32 -9.27
N ILE A 177 -0.53 -10.94 -8.48
CA ILE A 177 -0.12 -11.66 -7.27
C ILE A 177 -1.24 -11.61 -6.23
N SER A 178 -1.90 -10.46 -6.06
CA SER A 178 -3.03 -10.32 -5.16
C SER A 178 -4.19 -11.25 -5.53
N ALA A 179 -4.50 -11.36 -6.83
CA ALA A 179 -5.48 -12.32 -7.35
C ALA A 179 -5.05 -13.78 -7.11
N LEU A 180 -3.77 -14.11 -7.35
CA LEU A 180 -3.23 -15.44 -7.04
C LEU A 180 -3.49 -15.83 -5.59
N ILE A 181 -3.30 -14.92 -4.63
CA ILE A 181 -3.48 -15.21 -3.19
C ILE A 181 -4.96 -15.45 -2.83
N ILE A 182 -5.89 -14.72 -3.44
CA ILE A 182 -7.32 -14.90 -3.17
C ILE A 182 -7.87 -16.16 -3.80
N PHE A 183 -7.46 -16.47 -5.04
CA PHE A 183 -7.98 -17.62 -5.78
C PHE A 183 -7.14 -18.90 -5.59
N ASP A 184 -6.02 -18.79 -4.89
CA ASP A 184 -5.00 -19.83 -4.68
C ASP A 184 -4.60 -20.54 -5.99
N GLN A 185 -4.44 -19.75 -7.05
CA GLN A 185 -4.28 -20.26 -8.41
C GLN A 185 -3.28 -19.44 -9.20
N VAL A 186 -2.20 -20.10 -9.61
CA VAL A 186 -1.11 -19.52 -10.41
C VAL A 186 -1.60 -18.98 -11.76
N ALA A 187 -2.69 -19.53 -12.29
CA ALA A 187 -3.32 -19.02 -13.50
C ALA A 187 -3.65 -17.51 -13.43
N PHE A 188 -4.15 -17.01 -12.30
CA PHE A 188 -4.51 -15.60 -12.14
C PHE A 188 -3.30 -14.67 -12.23
N LEU A 189 -2.12 -15.15 -11.81
CA LEU A 189 -0.87 -14.42 -12.00
C LEU A 189 -0.57 -14.22 -13.49
N PHE A 190 -0.57 -15.30 -14.25
CA PHE A 190 -0.24 -15.26 -15.69
C PHE A 190 -1.31 -14.54 -16.52
N ILE A 191 -2.59 -14.73 -16.22
CA ILE A 191 -3.68 -14.02 -16.90
C ILE A 191 -3.57 -12.52 -16.62
N GLY A 192 -3.39 -12.11 -15.37
CA GLY A 192 -3.27 -10.70 -15.02
C GLY A 192 -2.03 -10.03 -15.62
N LEU A 193 -0.89 -10.73 -15.68
CA LEU A 193 0.29 -10.25 -16.41
C LEU A 193 0.00 -10.16 -17.91
N GLY A 194 -0.66 -11.15 -18.51
CA GLY A 194 -1.05 -11.12 -19.92
C GLY A 194 -1.95 -9.93 -20.27
N ILE A 195 -2.93 -9.64 -19.43
CA ILE A 195 -3.76 -8.43 -19.54
C ILE A 195 -2.88 -7.18 -19.44
N THR A 196 -1.96 -7.13 -18.48
CA THR A 196 -1.06 -5.98 -18.30
C THR A 196 -0.23 -5.70 -19.55
N PHE A 197 0.38 -6.73 -20.14
CA PHE A 197 1.15 -6.58 -21.38
C PHE A 197 0.28 -6.24 -22.59
N ALA A 198 -0.98 -6.69 -22.64
CA ALA A 198 -1.92 -6.28 -23.68
C ALA A 198 -2.33 -4.80 -23.55
N LEU A 199 -2.46 -4.31 -22.32
CA LEU A 199 -2.79 -2.91 -22.05
C LEU A 199 -1.69 -1.94 -22.49
N VAL A 200 -0.43 -2.35 -22.50
CA VAL A 200 0.68 -1.47 -22.91
C VAL A 200 0.52 -0.95 -24.34
N PRO A 201 0.45 -1.76 -25.41
CA PRO A 201 0.24 -1.25 -26.77
C PRO A 201 -1.13 -0.59 -26.95
N LEU A 202 -2.16 -1.03 -26.22
CA LEU A 202 -3.50 -0.43 -26.28
C LEU A 202 -3.54 1.01 -25.73
N LEU A 203 -2.82 1.27 -24.63
CA LEU A 203 -2.90 2.54 -23.91
C LEU A 203 -1.75 3.49 -24.24
N VAL A 204 -0.59 2.97 -24.64
CA VAL A 204 0.63 3.76 -24.94
C VAL A 204 0.79 3.98 -26.45
N GLY A 205 0.33 3.05 -27.28
CA GLY A 205 0.35 3.16 -28.73
C GLY A 205 1.23 2.13 -29.43
N LYS A 206 1.25 2.22 -30.77
CA LYS A 206 1.82 1.20 -31.68
C LYS A 206 3.32 0.96 -31.52
N GLU A 207 4.07 1.90 -30.96
CA GLU A 207 5.50 1.73 -30.68
C GLU A 207 5.76 0.59 -29.69
N GLN A 208 4.77 0.23 -28.87
CA GLN A 208 4.88 -0.81 -27.85
C GLN A 208 4.24 -2.15 -28.27
N ASN A 209 4.15 -2.42 -29.57
CA ASN A 209 3.53 -3.64 -30.11
C ASN A 209 4.18 -4.96 -29.63
N TRP A 210 5.41 -4.91 -29.14
CA TRP A 210 6.06 -6.06 -28.50
C TRP A 210 5.22 -6.63 -27.34
N GLY A 211 4.41 -5.79 -26.68
CA GLY A 211 3.53 -6.20 -25.59
C GLY A 211 2.50 -7.26 -26.01
N TRP A 212 2.04 -7.26 -27.27
CA TRP A 212 1.09 -8.26 -27.76
C TRP A 212 1.64 -9.68 -27.76
N ILE A 213 2.92 -9.84 -28.11
CA ILE A 213 3.58 -11.15 -28.13
C ILE A 213 3.68 -11.68 -26.69
N VAL A 214 4.13 -10.83 -25.76
CA VAL A 214 4.26 -11.21 -24.35
C VAL A 214 2.88 -11.49 -23.75
N ALA A 215 1.87 -10.67 -24.06
CA ALA A 215 0.50 -10.89 -23.64
C ALA A 215 -0.05 -12.24 -24.10
N ALA A 216 0.14 -12.59 -25.38
CA ALA A 216 -0.31 -13.86 -25.93
C ALA A 216 0.33 -15.05 -25.20
N VAL A 217 1.65 -15.01 -24.98
CA VAL A 217 2.36 -16.07 -24.25
C VAL A 217 1.86 -16.20 -22.81
N MET A 218 1.71 -15.09 -22.10
CA MET A 218 1.23 -15.08 -20.70
C MET A 218 -0.23 -15.56 -20.59
N LEU A 219 -1.11 -15.17 -21.52
CA LEU A 219 -2.50 -15.63 -21.53
C LEU A 219 -2.61 -17.12 -21.85
N ILE A 220 -1.82 -17.63 -22.81
CA ILE A 220 -1.75 -19.08 -23.10
C ILE A 220 -1.27 -19.85 -21.86
N LEU A 221 -0.23 -19.36 -21.18
CA LEU A 221 0.23 -19.96 -19.92
C LEU A 221 -0.87 -19.97 -18.87
N GLY A 222 -1.53 -18.82 -18.65
CA GLY A 222 -2.60 -18.69 -17.66
C GLY A 222 -3.79 -19.60 -17.92
N LEU A 223 -4.29 -19.65 -19.15
CA LEU A 223 -5.34 -20.59 -19.57
C LEU A 223 -4.88 -22.05 -19.43
N GLY A 224 -3.61 -22.29 -19.72
CA GLY A 224 -2.95 -23.57 -19.51
C GLY A 224 -2.98 -24.06 -18.06
N PHE A 225 -2.61 -23.18 -17.12
CA PHE A 225 -2.69 -23.47 -15.69
C PHE A 225 -4.13 -23.71 -15.24
N LEU A 226 -5.11 -22.93 -15.72
CA LEU A 226 -6.53 -23.20 -15.42
C LEU A 226 -6.94 -24.59 -15.91
N PHE A 227 -6.63 -24.90 -17.17
CA PHE A 227 -6.93 -26.21 -17.73
C PHE A 227 -6.27 -27.34 -16.93
N PHE A 228 -4.98 -27.18 -16.58
CA PHE A 228 -4.22 -28.14 -15.78
C PHE A 228 -4.89 -28.45 -14.44
N THR A 229 -5.42 -27.43 -13.74
CA THR A 229 -6.11 -27.64 -12.45
C THR A 229 -7.41 -28.44 -12.56
N THR A 230 -8.05 -28.42 -13.74
CA THR A 230 -9.34 -29.11 -13.99
C THR A 230 -9.19 -30.41 -14.77
N ALA A 231 -8.03 -30.65 -15.38
CA ALA A 231 -7.78 -31.80 -16.24
C ALA A 231 -7.53 -33.08 -15.45
N THR A 232 -7.83 -34.24 -16.07
CA THR A 232 -7.46 -35.54 -15.51
C THR A 232 -5.94 -35.72 -15.44
N GLU A 233 -5.45 -36.52 -14.50
CA GLU A 233 -4.00 -36.76 -14.32
C GLU A 233 -3.29 -37.20 -15.60
N SER A 234 -3.95 -37.98 -16.45
CA SER A 234 -3.39 -38.44 -17.71
C SER A 234 -3.11 -37.29 -18.67
N VAL A 235 -3.98 -36.27 -18.70
CA VAL A 235 -3.86 -35.11 -19.61
C VAL A 235 -2.88 -34.08 -19.05
N SER A 236 -2.88 -33.86 -17.73
CA SER A 236 -2.03 -32.88 -17.07
C SER A 236 -0.53 -33.19 -17.25
N ARG A 237 -0.15 -34.47 -17.27
CA ARG A 237 1.24 -34.94 -17.51
C ARG A 237 1.82 -34.49 -18.86
N PHE A 238 0.99 -34.34 -19.89
CA PHE A 238 1.44 -33.93 -21.22
C PHE A 238 1.34 -32.42 -21.47
N PHE A 239 0.65 -31.68 -20.61
CA PHE A 239 0.39 -30.25 -20.82
C PHE A 239 1.67 -29.43 -20.99
N PHE A 240 2.58 -29.47 -20.01
CA PHE A 240 3.84 -28.71 -20.06
C PHE A 240 4.77 -29.15 -21.20
N PRO A 241 4.99 -30.46 -21.44
CA PRO A 241 5.78 -30.91 -22.59
C PRO A 241 5.24 -30.40 -23.92
N VAL A 242 3.95 -30.54 -24.18
CA VAL A 242 3.32 -30.08 -25.43
C VAL A 242 3.42 -28.56 -25.57
N LEU A 243 3.17 -27.82 -24.49
CA LEU A 243 3.30 -26.37 -24.49
C LEU A 243 4.72 -25.90 -24.81
N LEU A 244 5.74 -26.52 -24.20
CA LEU A 244 7.15 -26.22 -24.46
C LEU A 244 7.53 -26.51 -25.91
N ILE A 245 7.03 -27.62 -26.47
CA ILE A 245 7.25 -27.96 -27.89
C ILE A 245 6.63 -26.89 -28.79
N VAL A 246 5.36 -26.53 -28.56
CA VAL A 246 4.66 -25.53 -29.37
C VAL A 246 5.35 -24.16 -29.30
N LEU A 247 5.73 -23.72 -28.10
CA LEU A 247 6.45 -22.46 -27.91
C LEU A 247 7.84 -22.50 -28.58
N GLY A 248 8.56 -23.63 -28.48
CA GLY A 248 9.84 -23.83 -29.16
C GLY A 248 9.72 -23.75 -30.68
N VAL A 249 8.72 -24.44 -31.26
CA VAL A 249 8.45 -24.38 -32.70
C VAL A 249 8.09 -22.95 -33.13
N ALA A 250 7.23 -22.26 -32.38
CA ALA A 250 6.87 -20.88 -32.67
C ALA A 250 8.09 -19.94 -32.65
N ALA A 251 8.99 -20.11 -31.68
CA ALA A 251 10.21 -19.31 -31.59
C ALA A 251 11.15 -19.55 -32.80
N ILE A 252 11.29 -20.80 -33.25
CA ILE A 252 12.08 -21.15 -34.44
C ILE A 252 11.48 -20.48 -35.69
N ILE A 253 10.16 -20.59 -35.87
CA ILE A 253 9.46 -19.97 -37.02
C ILE A 253 9.66 -18.45 -37.03
N GLN A 254 9.57 -17.80 -35.87
CA GLN A 254 9.79 -16.35 -35.77
C GLN A 254 11.20 -15.93 -36.20
N VAL A 255 12.22 -16.75 -35.93
CA VAL A 255 13.61 -16.48 -36.38
C VAL A 255 13.76 -16.69 -37.89
N MET A 256 13.05 -17.68 -38.46
CA MET A 256 13.11 -18.00 -39.88
C MET A 256 12.33 -17.02 -40.77
N LEU A 257 11.37 -16.26 -40.22
CA LEU A 257 10.63 -15.26 -40.98
C LEU A 257 11.54 -14.06 -41.32
N PRO A 258 11.65 -13.67 -42.60
CA PRO A 258 12.52 -12.58 -43.01
C PRO A 258 12.07 -11.26 -42.36
N ARG A 259 13.00 -10.58 -41.69
CA ARG A 259 12.78 -9.21 -41.22
C ARG A 259 12.62 -8.33 -42.46
N LYS A 260 11.41 -7.82 -42.70
CA LYS A 260 11.21 -6.74 -43.67
C LYS A 260 12.00 -5.53 -43.18
N HIS A 261 13.11 -5.23 -43.87
CA HIS A 261 13.88 -4.00 -43.73
C HIS A 261 13.06 -2.80 -44.21
#